data_AF-A0A8C6U3P8-F1
#
_entry.id   AF-A0A8C6U3P8-F1
#
_cell.length_a   1.000
_cell.length_b   1.000
_cell.length_c   1.000
_cell.angle_alpha   90.00
_cell.angle_beta   90.00
_cell.angle_gamma   90.00
#
_symmetry.space_group_name_H-M   'P 1'
#
loop_
_entity.id
_entity.type
_entity.pdbx_description
1 polymer ?
#
loop_
_entity_poly.entity_id
_entity_poly.type
_entity_poly.pdbx_seq_one_letter_code
_entity_poly.pdbx_strand_id
1 'polypeptide(L)'
;MVLFTLDDKRTRGQHAHVQPFSDEDASIETLSHCSSFSDTTSVPEEGGEVNEDTAQEDFQYKLKGFIDSTVDKSAKTRQGALDGLKTAMANRILYEFISERRMTISDSIERCLKKGKGEEQRAAASLACLLCIQLGSGIESEEVLKTLKPVFKNILADGSASVQARQAVATSLGLCTLVAEDDILDVFATMECFESLFSRSYAKGDGTFLSVNPQTSQLHTNALLSWALLLTICSGSQLQEVLRKHMPKLPGLLESEDVNMRIAAGETIALLFELARDMDADFEIDNYNDLCDKLSALATDCNKHRAKNDKRKQRSVFRDVLKAVEEGDFQVETIRFGTERMTIDSWVRKRTYDTFREFVGSGMNYHLQANEFIRDVFELGPPILVDSATMKAMKISRFERHLHNSAAFKARTKARSKFRDKRVDVGEF
;
A
#
# COMPACT_ATOMS: atom_id res chain seq x y z
N MET A 1 1.50 19.48 74.86
CA MET A 1 2.91 19.07 74.99
C MET A 1 3.30 18.41 73.67
N VAL A 2 4.11 19.15 72.88
CA VAL A 2 5.04 18.73 71.80
C VAL A 2 4.44 18.05 70.53
N LEU A 3 4.29 18.71 69.38
CA LEU A 3 5.23 19.16 68.30
C LEU A 3 5.68 18.05 67.31
N PHE A 4 6.05 18.52 66.10
CA PHE A 4 6.70 17.88 64.92
C PHE A 4 5.78 17.53 63.74
N THR A 5 6.00 17.95 62.48
CA THR A 5 6.92 18.92 61.85
C THR A 5 6.46 19.16 60.41
N LEU A 6 6.51 20.41 59.94
CA LEU A 6 6.59 20.78 58.54
C LEU A 6 8.04 20.59 58.07
N ASP A 7 8.26 20.05 56.88
CA ASP A 7 9.54 20.20 56.19
C ASP A 7 9.28 20.66 54.75
N ASP A 8 9.74 21.88 54.48
CA ASP A 8 9.72 22.61 53.22
C ASP A 8 11.10 22.48 52.60
N LYS A 9 11.20 21.88 51.41
CA LYS A 9 12.43 21.91 50.62
C LYS A 9 12.14 22.36 49.20
N ARG A 10 12.33 23.66 48.99
CA ARG A 10 12.85 24.22 47.73
C ARG A 10 14.19 23.57 47.38
N THR A 11 14.38 23.17 46.13
CA THR A 11 15.72 23.12 45.53
C THR A 11 15.68 23.55 44.08
N ARG A 12 16.67 24.38 43.74
CA ARG A 12 16.92 25.06 42.47
C ARG A 12 17.28 24.07 41.36
N GLY A 13 17.02 24.52 40.14
CA GLY A 13 17.21 23.78 38.90
C GLY A 13 18.63 23.30 38.60
N GLN A 14 18.67 22.25 37.80
CA GLN A 14 19.79 21.86 36.98
C GLN A 14 19.25 21.52 35.59
N HIS A 15 19.92 22.08 34.58
CA HIS A 15 19.69 21.83 33.17
C HIS A 15 19.81 20.33 32.85
N ALA A 16 18.70 19.71 32.47
CA ALA A 16 18.70 18.41 31.83
C ALA A 16 18.67 18.61 30.30
N HIS A 17 19.69 18.07 29.67
CA HIS A 17 19.94 18.02 28.24
C HIS A 17 18.78 17.28 27.53
N VAL A 18 17.97 18.00 26.76
CA VAL A 18 16.88 17.43 25.95
C VAL A 18 17.51 16.73 24.75
N GLN A 19 17.48 15.39 24.73
CA GLN A 19 17.67 14.61 23.51
C GLN A 19 16.37 14.64 22.69
N PRO A 20 16.43 14.81 21.36
CA PRO A 20 15.24 14.85 20.52
C PRO A 20 14.69 13.42 20.36
N PHE A 21 13.43 13.24 20.77
CA PHE A 21 12.65 12.05 20.48
C PHE A 21 12.44 11.92 18.97
N SER A 22 12.68 10.72 18.44
CA SER A 22 12.46 10.32 17.05
C SER A 22 10.99 9.96 16.86
N ASP A 23 10.22 10.85 16.24
CA ASP A 23 8.87 10.57 15.73
C ASP A 23 8.98 9.85 14.38
N GLU A 24 8.92 8.51 14.40
CA GLU A 24 8.42 7.73 13.27
C GLU A 24 7.02 7.23 13.63
N ASP A 25 5.99 8.01 13.30
CA ASP A 25 4.61 7.50 13.24
C ASP A 25 3.96 8.03 11.96
N ALA A 26 3.64 7.08 11.08
CA ALA A 26 3.07 7.32 9.76
C ALA A 26 1.68 7.96 9.91
N SER A 27 1.58 9.24 9.58
CA SER A 27 0.35 10.01 9.62
C SER A 27 -0.65 9.52 8.55
N ILE A 28 -1.78 9.00 9.03
CA ILE A 28 -3.00 8.83 8.24
C ILE A 28 -3.62 10.23 8.02
N GLU A 29 -3.38 10.81 6.85
CA GLU A 29 -4.07 12.01 6.39
C GLU A 29 -5.32 11.62 5.60
N THR A 30 -6.40 11.27 6.30
CA THR A 30 -7.75 11.52 5.78
C THR A 30 -8.07 13.00 6.02
N LEU A 31 -8.08 13.79 4.95
CA LEU A 31 -9.06 14.85 4.62
C LEU A 31 -8.40 15.93 3.77
N SER A 32 -9.04 16.22 2.65
CA SER A 32 -8.84 17.35 1.74
C SER A 32 -8.33 18.62 2.46
N HIS A 33 -7.04 18.88 2.33
CA HIS A 33 -6.48 20.22 2.45
C HIS A 33 -5.85 20.57 1.11
N CYS A 34 -6.37 21.61 0.46
CA CYS A 34 -5.68 22.23 -0.67
C CYS A 34 -4.29 22.64 -0.17
N SER A 35 -3.25 21.93 -0.62
CA SER A 35 -1.85 22.26 -0.37
C SER A 35 -1.58 23.65 -0.92
N SER A 36 -1.60 24.64 -0.02
CA SER A 36 -1.12 25.98 -0.30
C SER A 36 0.39 25.88 -0.41
N PHE A 37 0.90 25.92 -1.63
CA PHE A 37 2.32 26.04 -1.94
C PHE A 37 2.89 27.21 -1.12
N SER A 38 3.77 26.92 -0.18
CA SER A 38 4.58 27.91 0.52
C SER A 38 5.68 28.38 -0.42
N ASP A 39 5.73 29.69 -0.65
CA ASP A 39 6.82 30.38 -1.33
C ASP A 39 8.13 30.10 -0.58
N THR A 40 9.00 29.23 -1.11
CA THR A 40 10.41 29.22 -0.73
C THR A 40 11.09 30.39 -1.41
N THR A 41 11.53 31.33 -0.59
CA THR A 41 12.43 32.43 -0.93
C THR A 41 13.55 31.99 -1.87
N SER A 42 13.61 32.63 -3.04
CA SER A 42 14.69 32.50 -4.01
C SER A 42 16.02 32.94 -3.38
N VAL A 43 16.90 31.97 -3.14
CA VAL A 43 18.33 32.22 -2.86
C VAL A 43 19.04 32.33 -4.22
N PRO A 44 19.97 33.28 -4.43
CA PRO A 44 20.69 33.39 -5.69
C PRO A 44 21.53 32.14 -5.92
N GLU A 45 21.43 31.62 -7.14
CA GLU A 45 22.17 30.49 -7.67
C GLU A 45 23.62 30.92 -7.92
N GLU A 46 24.55 30.55 -7.02
CA GLU A 46 25.98 30.60 -7.32
C GLU A 46 26.37 29.33 -8.06
N GLY A 47 26.97 29.55 -9.23
CA GLY A 47 27.21 28.58 -10.29
C GLY A 47 28.02 27.35 -9.89
N GLY A 48 27.51 26.23 -10.37
CA GLY A 48 28.21 24.97 -10.57
C GLY A 48 27.28 24.08 -11.38
N GLU A 49 27.31 24.20 -12.71
CA GLU A 49 26.66 23.25 -13.60
C GLU A 49 27.31 21.88 -13.36
N VAL A 50 26.74 21.08 -12.46
CA VAL A 50 27.05 19.67 -12.37
C VAL A 50 26.55 19.07 -13.67
N ASN A 51 27.47 18.69 -14.55
CA ASN A 51 27.15 18.09 -15.84
C ASN A 51 26.22 16.89 -15.61
N GLU A 52 24.99 16.95 -16.12
CA GLU A 52 23.94 15.96 -15.86
C GLU A 52 24.38 14.55 -16.26
N ASP A 53 25.19 14.46 -17.33
CA ASP A 53 25.80 13.22 -17.81
C ASP A 53 26.74 12.58 -16.78
N THR A 54 27.59 13.39 -16.13
CA THR A 54 28.53 12.91 -15.10
C THR A 54 27.78 12.42 -13.86
N ALA A 55 26.72 13.12 -13.46
CA ALA A 55 25.88 12.69 -12.33
C ALA A 55 25.14 11.36 -12.62
N GLN A 56 24.74 11.14 -13.87
CA GLN A 56 24.14 9.88 -14.31
C GLN A 56 25.14 8.72 -14.32
N GLU A 57 26.36 8.95 -14.79
CA GLU A 57 27.44 7.95 -14.77
C GLU A 57 27.83 7.56 -13.34
N ASP A 58 28.01 8.54 -12.45
CA ASP A 58 28.31 8.31 -11.03
C ASP A 58 27.21 7.49 -10.35
N PHE A 59 25.96 7.78 -10.68
CA PHE A 59 24.82 7.03 -10.17
C PHE A 59 24.83 5.58 -10.66
N GLN A 60 25.06 5.34 -11.96
CA GLN A 60 25.18 3.97 -12.47
C GLN A 60 26.37 3.22 -11.88
N TYR A 61 27.50 3.89 -11.66
CA TYR A 61 28.66 3.31 -10.99
C TYR A 61 28.30 2.85 -9.56
N LYS A 62 27.55 3.68 -8.83
CA LYS A 62 27.03 3.32 -7.50
C LYS A 62 26.10 2.11 -7.53
N LEU A 63 25.21 2.01 -8.54
CA LEU A 63 24.33 0.84 -8.69
C LEU A 63 25.12 -0.44 -8.97
N LYS A 64 26.16 -0.38 -9.82
CA LYS A 64 27.06 -1.52 -10.06
C LYS A 64 27.74 -1.96 -8.76
N GLY A 65 28.23 -0.99 -7.97
CA GLY A 65 28.80 -1.27 -6.64
C GLY A 65 27.83 -1.94 -5.67
N PHE A 66 26.54 -1.60 -5.72
CA PHE A 66 25.52 -2.33 -4.96
C PHE A 66 25.33 -3.77 -5.47
N ILE A 67 25.24 -3.98 -6.79
CA ILE A 67 25.14 -5.33 -7.36
C ILE A 67 26.32 -6.19 -6.90
N ASP A 68 27.56 -5.69 -6.98
CA ASP A 68 28.74 -6.42 -6.52
C ASP A 68 28.68 -6.73 -5.02
N SER A 69 28.19 -5.78 -4.22
CA SER A 69 28.05 -5.93 -2.77
C SER A 69 26.98 -6.95 -2.35
N THR A 70 26.08 -7.37 -3.24
CA THR A 70 25.10 -8.44 -2.95
C THR A 70 25.75 -9.81 -2.74
N VAL A 71 27.03 -9.98 -3.11
CA VAL A 71 27.75 -11.26 -2.95
C VAL A 71 28.75 -11.22 -1.79
N ASP A 72 28.77 -10.11 -1.05
CA ASP A 72 29.73 -9.89 0.04
C ASP A 72 29.59 -10.91 1.18
N LYS A 73 30.69 -11.19 1.87
CA LYS A 73 30.72 -12.14 3.00
C LYS A 73 29.85 -11.66 4.16
N SER A 74 29.75 -10.34 4.37
CA SER A 74 28.96 -9.72 5.44
C SER A 74 27.48 -9.63 5.06
N ALA A 75 26.62 -10.24 5.88
CA ALA A 75 25.16 -10.15 5.70
C ALA A 75 24.65 -8.71 5.77
N LYS A 76 25.25 -7.86 6.61
CA LYS A 76 24.89 -6.45 6.72
C LYS A 76 25.22 -5.67 5.45
N THR A 77 26.34 -5.99 4.80
CA THR A 77 26.74 -5.38 3.52
C THR A 77 25.79 -5.79 2.41
N ARG A 78 25.44 -7.08 2.33
CA ARG A 78 24.45 -7.58 1.37
C ARG A 78 23.09 -6.92 1.57
N GLN A 79 22.61 -6.83 2.82
CA GLN A 79 21.36 -6.14 3.14
C GLN A 79 21.39 -4.67 2.67
N GLY A 80 22.43 -3.92 3.03
CA GLY A 80 22.56 -2.52 2.62
C GLY A 80 22.62 -2.33 1.10
N ALA A 81 23.21 -3.28 0.37
CA ALA A 81 23.22 -3.31 -1.07
C ALA A 81 21.82 -3.53 -1.67
N LEU A 82 21.06 -4.51 -1.14
CA LEU A 82 19.67 -4.76 -1.55
C LEU A 82 18.79 -3.53 -1.29
N ASP A 83 18.91 -2.89 -0.12
CA ASP A 83 18.15 -1.69 0.21
C ASP A 83 18.55 -0.48 -0.66
N GLY A 84 19.83 -0.37 -1.03
CA GLY A 84 20.32 0.62 -1.99
C GLY A 84 19.70 0.44 -3.37
N LEU A 85 19.63 -0.80 -3.87
CA LEU A 85 18.99 -1.13 -5.14
C LEU A 85 17.48 -0.87 -5.09
N LYS A 86 16.79 -1.29 -4.01
CA LYS A 86 15.37 -1.00 -3.81
C LYS A 86 15.09 0.49 -3.87
N THR A 87 15.84 1.28 -3.11
CA THR A 87 15.66 2.73 -3.05
C THR A 87 15.85 3.37 -4.43
N ALA A 88 16.82 2.90 -5.20
CA ALA A 88 17.04 3.37 -6.57
C ALA A 88 15.87 3.01 -7.49
N MET A 89 15.44 1.75 -7.52
CA MET A 89 14.35 1.26 -8.38
C MET A 89 12.97 1.79 -7.97
N ALA A 90 12.77 2.16 -6.71
CA ALA A 90 11.52 2.75 -6.25
C ALA A 90 11.39 4.23 -6.65
N ASN A 91 12.50 4.96 -6.80
CA ASN A 91 12.48 6.41 -7.01
C ASN A 91 12.91 6.84 -8.42
N ARG A 92 13.35 5.91 -9.29
CA ARG A 92 13.81 6.20 -10.65
C ARG A 92 13.40 5.08 -11.60
N ILE A 93 13.18 5.41 -12.87
CA ILE A 93 12.99 4.42 -13.94
C ILE A 93 14.37 4.04 -14.47
N LEU A 94 14.71 2.76 -14.38
CA LEU A 94 16.06 2.24 -14.60
C LEU A 94 16.06 1.08 -15.60
N TYR A 95 15.06 1.01 -16.47
CA TYR A 95 14.83 -0.10 -17.41
C TYR A 95 16.09 -0.52 -18.16
N GLU A 96 16.75 0.40 -18.88
CA GLU A 96 17.99 0.11 -19.64
C GLU A 96 19.09 -0.51 -18.75
N PHE A 97 19.33 0.07 -17.58
CA PHE A 97 20.35 -0.43 -16.65
C PHE A 97 20.02 -1.83 -16.13
N ILE A 98 18.74 -2.10 -15.89
CA ILE A 98 18.22 -3.33 -15.31
C ILE A 98 18.16 -4.44 -16.35
N SER A 99 17.64 -4.18 -17.56
CA SER A 99 17.47 -5.18 -18.63
C SER A 99 18.81 -5.85 -18.96
N GLU A 100 19.90 -5.07 -19.05
CA GLU A 100 21.27 -5.59 -19.26
C GLU A 100 21.79 -6.48 -18.12
N ARG A 101 21.23 -6.36 -16.91
CA ARG A 101 21.74 -6.99 -15.67
C ARG A 101 20.72 -7.88 -14.98
N ARG A 102 19.56 -8.12 -15.60
CA ARG A 102 18.42 -8.79 -14.97
C ARG A 102 18.76 -10.16 -14.41
N MET A 103 19.59 -10.93 -15.13
CA MET A 103 20.04 -12.26 -14.70
C MET A 103 20.89 -12.18 -13.44
N THR A 104 21.90 -11.30 -13.44
CA THR A 104 22.79 -11.08 -12.28
C THR A 104 22.01 -10.60 -11.05
N ILE A 105 21.07 -9.67 -11.23
CA ILE A 105 20.23 -9.15 -10.14
C ILE A 105 19.33 -10.28 -9.60
N SER A 106 18.72 -11.07 -10.49
CA SER A 106 17.86 -12.21 -10.12
C SER A 106 18.63 -13.28 -9.36
N ASP A 107 19.83 -13.65 -9.81
CA ASP A 107 20.70 -14.60 -9.11
C ASP A 107 21.09 -14.11 -7.71
N SER A 108 21.34 -12.81 -7.57
CA SER A 108 21.62 -12.20 -6.27
C SER A 108 20.41 -12.23 -5.35
N ILE A 109 19.22 -11.90 -5.85
CA ILE A 109 17.96 -12.01 -5.11
C ILE A 109 17.73 -13.47 -4.67
N GLU A 110 17.82 -14.42 -5.61
CA GLU A 110 17.59 -15.84 -5.35
C GLU A 110 18.53 -16.35 -4.25
N ARG A 111 19.81 -15.97 -4.31
CA ARG A 111 20.80 -16.35 -3.31
C ARG A 111 20.50 -15.76 -1.94
N CYS A 112 20.14 -14.48 -1.86
CA CYS A 112 19.78 -13.82 -0.61
C CYS A 112 18.48 -14.41 -0.01
N LEU A 113 17.52 -14.83 -0.85
CA LEU A 113 16.34 -15.56 -0.38
C LEU A 113 16.69 -16.94 0.18
N LYS A 114 17.53 -17.72 -0.53
CA LYS A 114 17.89 -19.09 -0.13
C LYS A 114 18.85 -19.15 1.07
N LYS A 115 19.83 -18.25 1.13
CA LYS A 115 20.94 -18.30 2.11
C LYS A 115 20.90 -17.18 3.15
N GLY A 116 20.23 -16.07 2.84
CA GLY A 116 20.07 -14.96 3.77
C GLY A 116 19.10 -15.27 4.90
N LYS A 117 18.98 -14.34 5.85
CA LYS A 117 18.06 -14.45 6.99
C LYS A 117 17.46 -13.10 7.35
N GLY A 118 16.27 -13.10 7.94
CA GLY A 118 15.66 -11.92 8.55
C GLY A 118 15.49 -10.77 7.55
N GLU A 119 16.10 -9.62 7.85
CA GLU A 119 16.03 -8.42 7.02
C GLU A 119 16.58 -8.61 5.61
N GLU A 120 17.61 -9.45 5.43
CA GLU A 120 18.18 -9.74 4.11
C GLU A 120 17.16 -10.40 3.18
N GLN A 121 16.41 -11.39 3.69
CA GLN A 121 15.36 -12.06 2.91
C GLN A 121 14.20 -11.11 2.59
N ARG A 122 13.84 -10.23 3.54
CA ARG A 122 12.81 -9.21 3.31
C ARG A 122 13.25 -8.22 2.22
N ALA A 123 14.48 -7.72 2.29
CA ALA A 123 15.02 -6.82 1.29
C ALA A 123 15.10 -7.50 -0.09
N ALA A 124 15.53 -8.76 -0.16
CA ALA A 124 15.57 -9.51 -1.41
C ALA A 124 14.16 -9.72 -2.02
N ALA A 125 13.17 -10.08 -1.20
CA ALA A 125 11.79 -10.24 -1.65
C ALA A 125 11.21 -8.92 -2.19
N SER A 126 11.41 -7.80 -1.47
CA SER A 126 10.96 -6.49 -1.97
C SER A 126 11.71 -6.04 -3.22
N LEU A 127 12.99 -6.39 -3.37
CA LEU A 127 13.75 -6.06 -4.58
C LEU A 127 13.22 -6.83 -5.79
N ALA A 128 12.76 -8.07 -5.63
CA ALA A 128 12.12 -8.83 -6.71
C ALA A 128 10.88 -8.11 -7.25
N CYS A 129 10.05 -7.53 -6.37
CA CYS A 129 8.89 -6.74 -6.75
C CYS A 129 9.27 -5.54 -7.61
N LEU A 130 10.25 -4.76 -7.14
CA LEU A 130 10.71 -3.57 -7.85
C LEU A 130 11.37 -3.92 -9.19
N LEU A 131 12.09 -5.04 -9.25
CA LEU A 131 12.64 -5.58 -10.49
C LEU A 131 11.51 -5.90 -11.49
N CYS A 132 10.46 -6.61 -11.07
CA CYS A 132 9.31 -6.90 -11.94
C CYS A 132 8.58 -5.63 -12.36
N ILE A 133 8.34 -4.68 -11.45
CA ILE A 133 7.71 -3.37 -11.76
C ILE A 133 8.52 -2.58 -12.80
N GLN A 134 9.84 -2.63 -12.75
CA GLN A 134 10.72 -1.92 -13.68
C GLN A 134 10.76 -2.56 -15.06
N LEU A 135 10.75 -3.90 -15.11
CA LEU A 135 10.74 -4.66 -16.36
C LEU A 135 9.36 -4.66 -17.03
N GLY A 136 8.29 -4.52 -16.24
CA GLY A 136 6.91 -4.60 -16.73
C GLY A 136 6.46 -6.02 -17.05
N SER A 137 5.33 -6.15 -17.74
CA SER A 137 4.85 -7.43 -18.23
C SER A 137 5.64 -7.88 -19.47
N GLY A 138 5.96 -9.18 -19.53
CA GLY A 138 6.60 -9.80 -20.68
C GLY A 138 7.76 -10.73 -20.31
N ILE A 139 8.44 -11.23 -21.34
CA ILE A 139 9.42 -12.32 -21.24
C ILE A 139 10.51 -12.05 -20.19
N GLU A 140 10.98 -10.80 -20.09
CA GLU A 140 12.05 -10.46 -19.13
C GLU A 140 11.61 -10.65 -17.68
N SER A 141 10.40 -10.23 -17.31
CA SER A 141 9.89 -10.40 -15.95
C SER A 141 9.41 -11.83 -15.71
N GLU A 142 8.88 -12.52 -16.73
CA GLU A 142 8.56 -13.95 -16.69
C GLU A 142 9.80 -14.80 -16.35
N GLU A 143 10.96 -14.52 -16.95
CA GLU A 143 12.24 -15.19 -16.65
C GLU A 143 12.65 -15.00 -15.18
N VAL A 144 12.48 -13.78 -14.66
CA VAL A 144 12.74 -13.45 -13.26
C VAL A 144 11.80 -14.25 -12.36
N LEU A 145 10.49 -14.23 -12.64
CA LEU A 145 9.49 -14.92 -11.83
C LEU A 145 9.70 -16.44 -11.88
N LYS A 146 9.99 -17.02 -13.04
CA LYS A 146 10.27 -18.46 -13.19
C LYS A 146 11.42 -18.93 -12.29
N THR A 147 12.43 -18.08 -12.09
CA THR A 147 13.56 -18.35 -11.20
C THR A 147 13.17 -18.20 -9.73
N LEU A 148 12.45 -17.13 -9.37
CA LEU A 148 12.17 -16.78 -7.98
C LEU A 148 10.93 -17.45 -7.38
N LYS A 149 9.90 -17.74 -8.19
CA LYS A 149 8.61 -18.33 -7.77
C LYS A 149 8.77 -19.64 -7.01
N PRO A 150 9.61 -20.61 -7.41
CA PRO A 150 9.83 -21.82 -6.62
C PRO A 150 10.43 -21.52 -5.25
N VAL A 151 11.35 -20.55 -5.17
CA VAL A 151 11.97 -20.13 -3.90
C VAL A 151 10.93 -19.48 -2.99
N PHE A 152 10.10 -18.62 -3.55
CA PHE A 152 8.98 -18.01 -2.83
C PHE A 152 8.00 -19.05 -2.30
N LYS A 153 7.51 -19.96 -3.15
CA LYS A 153 6.58 -21.03 -2.73
C LYS A 153 7.20 -21.92 -1.63
N ASN A 154 8.48 -22.26 -1.75
CA ASN A 154 9.19 -23.05 -0.73
C ASN A 154 9.27 -22.32 0.62
N ILE A 155 9.70 -21.05 0.64
CA ILE A 155 9.76 -20.26 1.89
C ILE A 155 8.36 -20.11 2.48
N LEU A 156 7.36 -19.81 1.65
CA LEU A 156 5.98 -19.58 2.09
C LEU A 156 5.36 -20.82 2.74
N ALA A 157 5.62 -22.00 2.19
CA ALA A 157 5.12 -23.29 2.67
C ALA A 157 5.91 -23.84 3.88
N ASP A 158 7.18 -23.48 4.03
CA ASP A 158 8.02 -23.97 5.12
C ASP A 158 7.61 -23.37 6.48
N GLY A 159 6.96 -24.19 7.32
CA GLY A 159 6.56 -23.81 8.67
C GLY A 159 7.73 -23.51 9.62
N SER A 160 8.94 -23.94 9.29
CA SER A 160 10.17 -23.68 10.06
C SER A 160 10.89 -22.40 9.63
N ALA A 161 10.55 -21.83 8.48
CA ALA A 161 11.09 -20.56 8.03
C ALA A 161 10.63 -19.41 8.94
N SER A 162 11.45 -18.35 9.01
CA SER A 162 11.13 -17.12 9.74
C SER A 162 9.78 -16.57 9.27
N VAL A 163 8.87 -16.27 10.22
CA VAL A 163 7.57 -15.68 9.89
C VAL A 163 7.74 -14.35 9.14
N GLN A 164 8.75 -13.55 9.47
CA GLN A 164 9.02 -12.30 8.76
C GLN A 164 9.41 -12.53 7.29
N ALA A 165 10.18 -13.59 7.02
CA ALA A 165 10.51 -13.98 5.65
C ALA A 165 9.27 -14.45 4.91
N ARG A 166 8.43 -15.28 5.55
CA ARG A 166 7.16 -15.76 4.99
C ARG A 166 6.19 -14.61 4.69
N GLN A 167 6.10 -13.63 5.59
CA GLN A 167 5.28 -12.42 5.42
C GLN A 167 5.72 -11.60 4.20
N ALA A 168 7.03 -11.40 4.05
CA ALA A 168 7.60 -10.66 2.93
C ALA A 168 7.41 -11.41 1.61
N VAL A 169 7.63 -12.72 1.62
CA VAL A 169 7.43 -13.57 0.45
C VAL A 169 5.95 -13.67 0.05
N ALA A 170 5.02 -13.65 1.01
CA ALA A 170 3.60 -13.65 0.69
C ALA A 170 3.21 -12.44 -0.17
N THR A 171 3.58 -11.23 0.26
CA THR A 171 3.28 -10.00 -0.50
C THR A 171 4.05 -9.94 -1.81
N SER A 172 5.33 -10.31 -1.79
CA SER A 172 6.17 -10.29 -2.99
C SER A 172 5.74 -11.28 -4.05
N LEU A 173 5.35 -12.50 -3.67
CA LEU A 173 4.84 -13.50 -4.61
C LEU A 173 3.57 -13.00 -5.27
N GLY A 174 2.65 -12.38 -4.52
CA GLY A 174 1.40 -11.85 -5.08
C GLY A 174 1.65 -10.77 -6.13
N LEU A 175 2.50 -9.78 -5.82
CA LEU A 175 2.82 -8.71 -6.77
C LEU A 175 3.60 -9.23 -7.98
N CYS A 176 4.63 -10.06 -7.78
CA CYS A 176 5.41 -10.57 -8.92
C CYS A 176 4.52 -11.45 -9.83
N THR A 177 3.58 -12.21 -9.26
CA THR A 177 2.61 -12.98 -10.05
C THR A 177 1.67 -12.07 -10.83
N LEU A 178 1.15 -11.00 -10.23
CA LEU A 178 0.32 -10.01 -10.95
C LEU A 178 1.06 -9.41 -12.15
N VAL A 179 2.35 -9.09 -12.00
CA VAL A 179 3.12 -8.36 -13.01
C VAL A 179 3.64 -9.28 -14.12
N ALA A 180 4.09 -10.48 -13.75
CA ALA A 180 4.97 -11.29 -14.60
C ALA A 180 4.44 -12.70 -14.91
N GLU A 181 3.30 -13.11 -14.35
CA GLU A 181 2.71 -14.41 -14.69
C GLU A 181 1.70 -14.26 -15.83
N ASP A 182 1.92 -14.98 -16.93
CA ASP A 182 1.02 -15.02 -18.08
C ASP A 182 0.15 -16.30 -18.11
N ASP A 183 0.61 -17.38 -17.45
CA ASP A 183 -0.18 -18.61 -17.37
C ASP A 183 -1.17 -18.56 -16.20
N ILE A 184 -2.45 -18.47 -16.56
CA ILE A 184 -3.58 -18.42 -15.65
C ILE A 184 -3.67 -19.62 -14.69
N LEU A 185 -3.24 -20.82 -15.10
CA LEU A 185 -3.18 -21.99 -14.22
C LEU A 185 -2.13 -21.81 -13.11
N ASP A 186 -1.04 -21.15 -13.46
CA ASP A 186 0.08 -20.87 -12.58
C ASP A 186 -0.24 -19.71 -11.60
N VAL A 187 -1.12 -18.79 -12.01
CA VAL A 187 -1.78 -17.81 -11.12
C VAL A 187 -2.63 -18.55 -10.08
N PHE A 188 -3.48 -19.52 -10.48
CA PHE A 188 -4.29 -20.29 -9.53
C PHE A 188 -3.48 -21.12 -8.57
N ALA A 189 -2.45 -21.81 -9.06
CA ALA A 189 -1.54 -22.55 -8.21
C ALA A 189 -0.86 -21.63 -7.17
N THR A 190 -0.75 -20.34 -7.44
CA THR A 190 -0.25 -19.33 -6.49
C THR A 190 -1.34 -18.86 -5.54
N MET A 191 -2.56 -18.65 -6.02
CA MET A 191 -3.73 -18.35 -5.18
C MET A 191 -4.01 -19.45 -4.17
N GLU A 192 -3.97 -20.72 -4.56
CA GLU A 192 -4.10 -21.88 -3.66
C GLU A 192 -3.05 -21.88 -2.54
N CYS A 193 -1.82 -21.42 -2.83
CA CYS A 193 -0.79 -21.26 -1.80
C CYS A 193 -1.25 -20.26 -0.73
N PHE A 194 -1.80 -19.12 -1.14
CA PHE A 194 -2.33 -18.12 -0.21
C PHE A 194 -3.57 -18.60 0.55
N GLU A 195 -4.49 -19.27 -0.14
CA GLU A 195 -5.68 -19.87 0.46
C GLU A 195 -5.32 -20.85 1.56
N SER A 196 -4.30 -21.68 1.36
CA SER A 196 -3.82 -22.64 2.36
C SER A 196 -3.32 -21.99 3.66
N LEU A 197 -2.99 -20.69 3.62
CA LEU A 197 -2.56 -19.90 4.77
C LEU A 197 -3.74 -19.23 5.45
N PHE A 198 -4.44 -18.32 4.75
CA PHE A 198 -5.47 -17.50 5.40
C PHE A 198 -6.70 -18.32 5.80
N SER A 199 -7.01 -19.42 5.11
CA SER A 199 -8.15 -20.29 5.46
C SER A 199 -7.98 -20.96 6.84
N ARG A 200 -6.75 -21.01 7.38
CA ARG A 200 -6.51 -21.45 8.76
C ARG A 200 -7.07 -20.49 9.80
N SER A 201 -7.34 -19.24 9.42
CA SER A 201 -8.03 -18.26 10.27
C SER A 201 -9.55 -18.32 10.19
N TYR A 202 -10.12 -19.15 9.29
CA TYR A 202 -11.56 -19.36 9.27
C TYR A 202 -12.05 -20.08 10.53
N ALA A 203 -13.32 -19.86 10.87
CA ALA A 203 -14.01 -20.66 11.87
C ALA A 203 -13.97 -22.13 11.47
N LYS A 204 -13.67 -22.99 12.45
CA LYS A 204 -13.77 -24.44 12.29
C LYS A 204 -15.24 -24.87 12.21
N GLY A 205 -15.48 -26.12 11.83
CA GLY A 205 -16.85 -26.68 11.76
C GLY A 205 -17.63 -26.69 13.08
N ASP A 206 -16.96 -26.48 14.21
CA ASP A 206 -17.55 -26.32 15.55
C ASP A 206 -17.78 -24.83 15.93
N GLY A 207 -17.55 -23.89 15.01
CA GLY A 207 -17.69 -22.45 15.25
C GLY A 207 -16.53 -21.80 16.00
N THR A 208 -15.48 -22.56 16.36
CA THR A 208 -14.33 -22.01 17.08
C THR A 208 -13.28 -21.41 16.13
N PHE A 209 -12.62 -20.34 16.58
CA PHE A 209 -11.51 -19.71 15.85
C PHE A 209 -10.17 -20.16 16.43
N LEU A 210 -9.17 -20.36 15.57
CA LEU A 210 -7.80 -20.57 16.02
C LEU A 210 -7.20 -19.26 16.53
N SER A 211 -6.84 -19.24 17.82
CA SER A 211 -6.00 -18.16 18.34
C SER A 211 -4.61 -18.27 17.72
N VAL A 212 -4.26 -17.27 16.90
CA VAL A 212 -2.95 -17.16 16.25
C VAL A 212 -2.18 -16.00 16.85
N ASN A 213 -0.86 -16.15 16.97
CA ASN A 213 -0.03 -15.04 17.44
C ASN A 213 -0.05 -13.88 16.41
N PRO A 214 0.28 -12.63 16.82
CA PRO A 214 0.18 -11.47 15.95
C PRO A 214 0.99 -11.57 14.66
N GLN A 215 2.19 -12.18 14.70
CA GLN A 215 3.03 -12.36 13.53
C GLN A 215 2.40 -13.35 12.51
N THR A 216 1.76 -14.40 13.00
CA THR A 216 1.03 -15.37 12.15
C THR A 216 -0.25 -14.76 11.59
N SER A 217 -0.97 -13.96 12.40
CA SER A 217 -2.12 -13.18 11.93
C SER A 217 -1.74 -12.23 10.78
N GLN A 218 -0.60 -11.56 10.89
CA GLN A 218 -0.07 -10.71 9.82
C GLN A 218 0.32 -11.52 8.58
N LEU A 219 0.90 -12.72 8.72
CA LEU A 219 1.16 -13.61 7.57
C LEU A 219 -0.15 -13.97 6.84
N HIS A 220 -1.19 -14.35 7.58
CA HIS A 220 -2.49 -14.68 7.00
C HIS A 220 -3.15 -13.44 6.36
N THR A 221 -3.01 -12.27 6.98
CA THR A 221 -3.47 -10.98 6.42
C THR A 221 -2.78 -10.69 5.09
N ASN A 222 -1.45 -10.81 5.03
CA ASN A 222 -0.68 -10.61 3.81
C ASN A 222 -1.11 -11.61 2.72
N ALA A 223 -1.31 -12.88 3.06
CA ALA A 223 -1.79 -13.89 2.13
C ALA A 223 -3.19 -13.55 1.59
N LEU A 224 -4.11 -13.08 2.44
CA LEU A 224 -5.45 -12.65 2.02
C LEU A 224 -5.39 -11.45 1.06
N LEU A 225 -4.56 -10.45 1.35
CA LEU A 225 -4.40 -9.27 0.49
C LEU A 225 -3.73 -9.61 -0.85
N SER A 226 -2.74 -10.51 -0.84
CA SER A 226 -2.11 -11.01 -2.07
C SER A 226 -3.05 -11.88 -2.90
N TRP A 227 -3.90 -12.67 -2.26
CA TRP A 227 -4.96 -13.41 -2.93
C TRP A 227 -6.01 -12.45 -3.52
N ALA A 228 -6.42 -11.43 -2.77
CA ALA A 228 -7.31 -10.38 -3.25
C ALA A 228 -6.73 -9.58 -4.41
N LEU A 229 -5.40 -9.36 -4.43
CA LEU A 229 -4.73 -8.78 -5.58
C LEU A 229 -4.86 -9.67 -6.83
N LEU A 230 -4.67 -10.98 -6.72
CA LEU A 230 -4.78 -11.86 -7.89
C LEU A 230 -6.23 -12.06 -8.35
N LEU A 231 -7.22 -11.81 -7.50
CA LEU A 231 -8.63 -11.77 -7.92
C LEU A 231 -8.91 -10.67 -8.96
N THR A 232 -8.13 -9.59 -9.00
CA THR A 232 -8.37 -8.48 -9.94
C THR A 232 -8.10 -8.85 -11.39
N ILE A 233 -7.41 -9.97 -11.64
CA ILE A 233 -7.08 -10.49 -12.97
C ILE A 233 -7.75 -11.84 -13.27
N CYS A 234 -8.64 -12.32 -12.38
CA CYS A 234 -9.36 -13.58 -12.58
C CYS A 234 -10.48 -13.45 -13.61
N SER A 235 -10.74 -14.51 -14.37
CA SER A 235 -11.91 -14.57 -15.25
C SER A 235 -13.20 -14.86 -14.47
N GLY A 236 -14.35 -14.52 -15.05
CA GLY A 236 -15.63 -14.72 -14.38
C GLY A 236 -15.93 -16.17 -13.96
N SER A 237 -15.54 -17.16 -14.77
CA SER A 237 -15.76 -18.57 -14.44
C SER A 237 -15.05 -19.00 -13.14
N GLN A 238 -13.85 -18.49 -12.91
CA GLN A 238 -13.07 -18.78 -11.70
C GLN A 238 -13.61 -17.99 -10.51
N LEU A 239 -14.03 -16.75 -10.74
CA LEU A 239 -14.66 -15.95 -9.71
C LEU A 239 -15.89 -16.67 -9.12
N GLN A 240 -16.71 -17.33 -9.94
CA GLN A 240 -17.86 -18.11 -9.45
C GLN A 240 -17.44 -19.24 -8.51
N GLU A 241 -16.36 -19.95 -8.81
CA GLU A 241 -15.82 -20.98 -7.91
C GLU A 241 -15.29 -20.37 -6.60
N VAL A 242 -14.56 -19.26 -6.69
CA VAL A 242 -14.06 -18.50 -5.55
C VAL A 242 -15.22 -18.05 -4.65
N LEU A 243 -16.25 -17.42 -5.22
CA LEU A 243 -17.42 -16.93 -4.50
C LEU A 243 -18.09 -18.06 -3.73
N ARG A 244 -18.39 -19.18 -4.42
CA ARG A 244 -18.99 -20.38 -3.81
C ARG A 244 -18.14 -20.93 -2.66
N LYS A 245 -16.82 -20.94 -2.80
CA LYS A 245 -15.89 -21.53 -1.81
C LYS A 245 -15.64 -20.62 -0.60
N HIS A 246 -15.53 -19.31 -0.81
CA HIS A 246 -15.00 -18.37 0.18
C HIS A 246 -16.04 -17.41 0.77
N MET A 247 -17.05 -16.98 0.03
CA MET A 247 -18.05 -16.02 0.55
C MET A 247 -18.78 -16.49 1.80
N PRO A 248 -19.13 -17.78 1.97
CA PRO A 248 -19.75 -18.24 3.22
C PRO A 248 -18.83 -18.18 4.46
N LYS A 249 -17.51 -18.05 4.27
CA LYS A 249 -16.49 -18.16 5.34
C LYS A 249 -15.78 -16.84 5.63
N LEU A 250 -15.58 -16.00 4.61
CA LEU A 250 -14.91 -14.70 4.72
C LEU A 250 -15.51 -13.77 5.80
N PRO A 251 -16.85 -13.66 5.96
CA PRO A 251 -17.44 -12.84 7.01
C PRO A 251 -16.99 -13.22 8.42
N GLY A 252 -16.60 -14.49 8.66
CA GLY A 252 -16.05 -14.91 9.96
C GLY A 252 -14.72 -14.24 10.30
N LEU A 253 -13.93 -13.80 9.32
CA LEU A 253 -12.68 -13.07 9.56
C LEU A 253 -12.91 -11.65 10.11
N LEU A 254 -14.12 -11.10 9.96
CA LEU A 254 -14.51 -9.80 10.54
C LEU A 254 -14.56 -9.84 12.08
N GLU A 255 -14.60 -11.03 12.67
CA GLU A 255 -14.62 -11.25 14.12
C GLU A 255 -13.20 -11.43 14.71
N SER A 256 -12.15 -11.41 13.88
CA SER A 256 -10.76 -11.51 14.31
C SER A 256 -10.41 -10.47 15.39
N GLU A 257 -9.50 -10.79 16.30
CA GLU A 257 -8.94 -9.84 17.27
C GLU A 257 -8.00 -8.82 16.61
N ASP A 258 -7.36 -9.20 15.50
CA ASP A 258 -6.44 -8.35 14.74
C ASP A 258 -7.20 -7.38 13.82
N VAL A 259 -6.98 -6.07 14.04
CA VAL A 259 -7.60 -5.01 13.23
C VAL A 259 -7.22 -5.07 11.75
N ASN A 260 -5.98 -5.47 11.44
CA ASN A 260 -5.53 -5.53 10.05
C ASN A 260 -6.19 -6.69 9.31
N MET A 261 -6.38 -7.83 9.97
CA MET A 261 -7.14 -8.95 9.42
C MET A 261 -8.60 -8.54 9.14
N ARG A 262 -9.25 -7.84 10.09
CA ARG A 262 -10.63 -7.37 9.88
C ARG A 262 -10.71 -6.42 8.68
N ILE A 263 -9.81 -5.44 8.60
CA ILE A 263 -9.74 -4.49 7.48
C ILE A 263 -9.54 -5.24 6.16
N ALA A 264 -8.54 -6.12 6.08
CA ALA A 264 -8.26 -6.89 4.86
C ALA A 264 -9.46 -7.76 4.44
N ALA A 265 -10.14 -8.40 5.39
CA ALA A 265 -11.36 -9.16 5.11
C ALA A 265 -12.50 -8.28 4.59
N GLY A 266 -12.73 -7.12 5.20
CA GLY A 266 -13.75 -6.17 4.74
C GLY A 266 -13.49 -5.66 3.31
N GLU A 267 -12.26 -5.23 3.04
CA GLU A 267 -11.88 -4.77 1.69
C GLU A 267 -11.95 -5.91 0.65
N THR A 268 -11.57 -7.13 1.03
CA THR A 268 -11.69 -8.31 0.15
C THR A 268 -13.14 -8.67 -0.12
N ILE A 269 -14.03 -8.55 0.87
CA ILE A 269 -15.48 -8.74 0.69
C ILE A 269 -16.02 -7.68 -0.28
N ALA A 270 -15.66 -6.41 -0.10
CA ALA A 270 -16.10 -5.34 -1.00
C ALA A 270 -15.62 -5.57 -2.45
N LEU A 271 -14.37 -5.98 -2.62
CA LEU A 271 -13.81 -6.38 -3.92
C LEU A 271 -14.60 -7.54 -4.56
N LEU A 272 -14.92 -8.59 -3.78
CA LEU A 272 -15.68 -9.73 -4.30
C LEU A 272 -17.11 -9.34 -4.68
N PHE A 273 -17.76 -8.46 -3.91
CA PHE A 273 -19.08 -7.91 -4.27
C PHE A 273 -19.02 -7.09 -5.55
N GLU A 274 -18.00 -6.24 -5.72
CA GLU A 274 -17.78 -5.47 -6.95
C GLU A 274 -17.60 -6.40 -8.15
N LEU A 275 -16.68 -7.36 -8.07
CA LEU A 275 -16.41 -8.31 -9.15
C LEU A 275 -17.62 -9.21 -9.45
N ALA A 276 -18.35 -9.65 -8.43
CA ALA A 276 -19.55 -10.46 -8.62
C ALA A 276 -20.68 -9.69 -9.30
N ARG A 277 -20.87 -8.42 -8.92
CA ARG A 277 -21.91 -7.55 -9.50
C ARG A 277 -21.60 -7.07 -10.91
N ASP A 278 -20.31 -7.00 -11.26
CA ASP A 278 -19.88 -6.77 -12.65
C ASP A 278 -20.29 -7.95 -13.57
N MET A 279 -20.31 -9.18 -13.03
CA MET A 279 -20.78 -10.36 -13.75
C MET A 279 -22.31 -10.53 -13.71
N ASP A 280 -22.92 -10.28 -12.56
CA ASP A 280 -24.35 -10.46 -12.28
C ASP A 280 -24.82 -9.32 -11.38
N ALA A 281 -25.49 -8.32 -11.97
CA ALA A 281 -25.94 -7.12 -11.28
C ALA A 281 -26.88 -7.41 -10.09
N ASP A 282 -27.57 -8.56 -10.11
CA ASP A 282 -28.49 -9.00 -9.06
C ASP A 282 -27.81 -9.94 -8.03
N PHE A 283 -26.47 -9.99 -8.02
CA PHE A 283 -25.73 -10.85 -7.10
C PHE A 283 -26.06 -10.55 -5.62
N GLU A 284 -26.51 -11.59 -4.93
CA GLU A 284 -26.80 -11.60 -3.49
C GLU A 284 -26.20 -12.84 -2.80
N ILE A 285 -26.07 -12.76 -1.48
CA ILE A 285 -25.61 -13.88 -0.63
C ILE A 285 -26.69 -14.26 0.38
N ASP A 286 -26.78 -15.55 0.73
CA ASP A 286 -27.83 -16.06 1.65
C ASP A 286 -27.86 -15.33 3.02
N ASN A 287 -26.69 -15.02 3.58
CA ASN A 287 -26.55 -14.37 4.89
C ASN A 287 -26.28 -12.86 4.80
N TYR A 288 -26.86 -12.19 3.80
CA TYR A 288 -26.61 -10.78 3.51
C TYR A 288 -26.86 -9.86 4.72
N ASN A 289 -27.97 -10.04 5.42
CA ASN A 289 -28.31 -9.20 6.57
C ASN A 289 -27.31 -9.36 7.74
N ASP A 290 -26.86 -10.58 8.03
CA ASP A 290 -25.84 -10.83 9.06
C ASP A 290 -24.50 -10.17 8.71
N LEU A 291 -24.13 -10.19 7.42
CA LEU A 291 -22.95 -9.48 6.94
C LEU A 291 -23.10 -7.96 7.15
N CYS A 292 -24.22 -7.36 6.74
CA CYS A 292 -24.46 -5.93 6.91
C CYS A 292 -24.44 -5.52 8.40
N ASP A 293 -25.03 -6.33 9.28
CA ASP A 293 -25.00 -6.09 10.73
C ASP A 293 -23.56 -6.09 11.28
N LYS A 294 -22.72 -7.05 10.86
CA LYS A 294 -21.30 -7.10 11.23
C LYS A 294 -20.52 -5.89 10.71
N LEU A 295 -20.72 -5.52 9.45
CA LEU A 295 -20.07 -4.37 8.82
C LEU A 295 -20.49 -3.06 9.51
N SER A 296 -21.77 -2.90 9.81
CA SER A 296 -22.33 -1.75 10.53
C SER A 296 -21.78 -1.61 11.95
N ALA A 297 -21.66 -2.73 12.68
CA ALA A 297 -21.03 -2.75 14.00
C ALA A 297 -19.55 -2.30 13.94
N LEU A 298 -18.81 -2.70 12.91
CA LEU A 298 -17.40 -2.29 12.73
C LEU A 298 -17.26 -0.84 12.25
N ALA A 299 -18.22 -0.34 11.47
CA ALA A 299 -18.30 1.05 11.01
C ALA A 299 -18.61 2.03 12.16
N THR A 300 -19.32 1.57 13.19
CA THR A 300 -19.70 2.34 14.39
C THR A 300 -18.87 2.01 15.63
N ASP A 301 -17.82 1.18 15.51
CA ASP A 301 -17.08 0.56 16.61
C ASP A 301 -16.85 1.48 17.83
N CYS A 302 -17.56 1.13 18.91
CA CYS A 302 -17.57 1.80 20.19
C CYS A 302 -16.80 1.04 21.28
N ASN A 303 -16.11 -0.06 20.94
CA ASN A 303 -15.45 -0.92 21.90
C ASN A 303 -14.32 -0.19 22.64
N LYS A 304 -14.45 -0.05 23.96
CA LYS A 304 -13.49 0.69 24.80
C LYS A 304 -12.14 0.02 24.93
N HIS A 305 -12.06 -1.30 24.70
CA HIS A 305 -10.83 -2.08 24.83
C HIS A 305 -9.92 -2.02 23.59
N ARG A 306 -10.39 -1.41 22.49
CA ARG A 306 -9.59 -1.21 21.28
C ARG A 306 -8.87 0.14 21.29
N ALA A 307 -7.66 0.17 20.72
CA ALA A 307 -6.87 1.39 20.61
C ALA A 307 -7.61 2.47 19.80
N LYS A 308 -7.38 3.75 20.15
CA LYS A 308 -8.09 4.88 19.54
C LYS A 308 -7.80 5.02 18.05
N ASN A 309 -6.54 4.85 17.65
CA ASN A 309 -6.11 4.95 16.26
C ASN A 309 -6.70 3.81 15.42
N ASP A 310 -6.64 2.58 15.93
CA ASP A 310 -7.22 1.39 15.29
C ASP A 310 -8.71 1.56 15.03
N LYS A 311 -9.47 2.03 16.04
CA LYS A 311 -10.90 2.32 15.86
C LYS A 311 -11.15 3.39 14.82
N ARG A 312 -10.33 4.45 14.76
CA ARG A 312 -10.49 5.51 13.75
C ARG A 312 -10.26 4.95 12.35
N LYS A 313 -9.17 4.18 12.15
CA LYS A 313 -8.84 3.54 10.87
C LYS A 313 -9.95 2.58 10.44
N GLN A 314 -10.30 1.65 11.33
CA GLN A 314 -11.35 0.66 11.10
C GLN A 314 -12.69 1.32 10.74
N ARG A 315 -13.20 2.25 11.55
CA ARG A 315 -14.48 2.91 11.26
C ARG A 315 -14.48 3.63 9.92
N SER A 316 -13.32 4.16 9.48
CA SER A 316 -13.24 4.77 8.15
C SER A 316 -13.45 3.74 7.06
N VAL A 317 -12.62 2.69 7.05
CA VAL A 317 -12.69 1.62 6.06
C VAL A 317 -14.06 0.95 6.05
N PHE A 318 -14.62 0.62 7.20
CA PHE A 318 -15.89 -0.12 7.27
C PHE A 318 -17.12 0.70 6.88
N ARG A 319 -17.06 2.04 6.92
CA ARG A 319 -18.11 2.86 6.31
C ARG A 319 -18.10 2.71 4.79
N ASP A 320 -16.91 2.71 4.20
CA ASP A 320 -16.75 2.58 2.75
C ASP A 320 -17.10 1.16 2.28
N VAL A 321 -16.66 0.12 3.02
CA VAL A 321 -17.01 -1.29 2.77
C VAL A 321 -18.51 -1.54 2.91
N LEU A 322 -19.15 -1.03 3.98
CA LEU A 322 -20.59 -1.20 4.17
C LEU A 322 -21.36 -0.59 2.99
N LYS A 323 -20.98 0.63 2.58
CA LYS A 323 -21.60 1.30 1.43
C LYS A 323 -21.39 0.54 0.12
N ALA A 324 -20.20 -0.02 -0.09
CA ALA A 324 -19.93 -0.85 -1.26
C ALA A 324 -20.79 -2.11 -1.30
N VAL A 325 -20.96 -2.78 -0.16
CA VAL A 325 -21.81 -3.98 -0.05
C VAL A 325 -23.29 -3.62 -0.20
N GLU A 326 -23.77 -2.52 0.39
CA GLU A 326 -25.19 -2.15 0.36
C GLU A 326 -25.64 -1.50 -0.94
N GLU A 327 -24.83 -0.58 -1.47
CA GLU A 327 -25.23 0.31 -2.57
C GLU A 327 -24.44 0.06 -3.86
N GLY A 328 -23.39 -0.78 -3.81
CA GLY A 328 -22.45 -0.93 -4.93
C GLY A 328 -21.60 0.33 -5.17
N ASP A 329 -21.54 1.24 -4.19
CA ASP A 329 -20.84 2.52 -4.34
C ASP A 329 -19.36 2.45 -3.92
N PHE A 330 -18.55 3.29 -4.55
CA PHE A 330 -17.15 3.49 -4.20
C PHE A 330 -16.86 4.98 -3.98
N GLN A 331 -16.20 5.33 -2.89
CA GLN A 331 -15.78 6.71 -2.62
C GLN A 331 -14.58 7.08 -3.49
N VAL A 332 -14.85 7.72 -4.64
CA VAL A 332 -13.81 8.08 -5.63
C VAL A 332 -12.68 8.91 -4.99
N GLU A 333 -11.45 8.41 -5.11
CA GLU A 333 -10.23 9.10 -4.69
C GLU A 333 -9.53 9.70 -5.92
N THR A 334 -8.92 10.88 -5.79
CA THR A 334 -8.16 11.50 -6.88
C THR A 334 -6.71 11.68 -6.47
N ILE A 335 -5.80 11.03 -7.20
CA ILE A 335 -4.36 11.17 -7.03
C ILE A 335 -3.86 12.16 -8.09
N ARG A 336 -3.04 13.12 -7.65
CA ARG A 336 -2.44 14.13 -8.53
C ARG A 336 -0.94 13.90 -8.59
N PHE A 337 -0.39 13.83 -9.80
CA PHE A 337 1.04 13.63 -10.05
C PHE A 337 1.45 14.45 -11.26
N GLY A 338 2.54 15.22 -11.15
CA GLY A 338 2.94 16.14 -12.21
C GLY A 338 1.80 17.08 -12.63
N THR A 339 1.47 17.06 -13.91
CA THR A 339 0.34 17.80 -14.52
C THR A 339 -0.93 16.96 -14.65
N GLU A 340 -0.86 15.67 -14.34
CA GLU A 340 -1.90 14.67 -14.55
C GLU A 340 -2.66 14.33 -13.25
N ARG A 341 -3.78 13.62 -13.42
CA ARG A 341 -4.59 13.10 -12.32
C ARG A 341 -5.09 11.72 -12.69
N MET A 342 -5.08 10.82 -11.71
CA MET A 342 -5.72 9.50 -11.79
C MET A 342 -6.84 9.44 -10.75
N THR A 343 -7.95 8.80 -11.12
CA THR A 343 -9.03 8.47 -10.20
C THR A 343 -8.94 7.01 -9.80
N ILE A 344 -9.07 6.75 -8.51
CA ILE A 344 -9.39 5.42 -8.01
C ILE A 344 -10.89 5.44 -7.76
N ASP A 345 -11.62 4.66 -8.54
CA ASP A 345 -13.08 4.62 -8.60
C ASP A 345 -13.65 3.21 -8.39
N SER A 346 -12.80 2.23 -8.10
CA SER A 346 -13.18 0.84 -7.85
C SER A 346 -12.27 0.17 -6.81
N TRP A 347 -12.76 -0.89 -6.17
CA TRP A 347 -11.99 -1.74 -5.27
C TRP A 347 -10.87 -2.47 -5.99
N VAL A 348 -11.09 -2.88 -7.25
CA VAL A 348 -10.05 -3.43 -8.13
C VAL A 348 -8.89 -2.45 -8.28
N ARG A 349 -9.17 -1.21 -8.67
CA ARG A 349 -8.13 -0.16 -8.84
C ARG A 349 -7.49 0.19 -7.51
N LYS A 350 -8.26 0.26 -6.41
CA LYS A 350 -7.76 0.54 -5.06
C LYS A 350 -6.75 -0.52 -4.61
N ARG A 351 -7.12 -1.81 -4.67
CA ARG A 351 -6.25 -2.93 -4.27
C ARG A 351 -4.95 -2.98 -5.06
N THR A 352 -5.06 -2.74 -6.36
CA THR A 352 -3.93 -2.68 -7.29
C THR A 352 -2.99 -1.52 -6.92
N TYR A 353 -3.53 -0.30 -6.80
CA TYR A 353 -2.78 0.89 -6.42
C TYR A 353 -2.09 0.78 -5.06
N ASP A 354 -2.83 0.34 -4.03
CA ASP A 354 -2.28 0.22 -2.68
C ASP A 354 -1.11 -0.78 -2.65
N THR A 355 -1.17 -1.84 -3.45
CA THR A 355 -0.06 -2.80 -3.58
C THR A 355 1.15 -2.16 -4.25
N PHE A 356 1.01 -1.49 -5.40
CA PHE A 356 2.15 -0.80 -6.02
C PHE A 356 2.75 0.25 -5.10
N ARG A 357 1.90 1.03 -4.42
CA ARG A 357 2.32 2.05 -3.46
C ARG A 357 3.09 1.47 -2.28
N GLU A 358 2.78 0.26 -1.82
CA GLU A 358 3.50 -0.43 -0.75
C GLU A 358 4.98 -0.64 -1.09
N PHE A 359 5.29 -1.01 -2.34
CA PHE A 359 6.66 -1.31 -2.77
C PHE A 359 7.41 -0.09 -3.33
N VAL A 360 6.73 0.74 -4.11
CA VAL A 360 7.32 1.93 -4.74
C VAL A 360 7.41 3.11 -3.75
N GLY A 361 6.50 3.18 -2.78
CA GLY A 361 6.54 4.17 -1.72
C GLY A 361 6.49 5.61 -2.25
N SER A 362 7.48 6.42 -1.85
CA SER A 362 7.56 7.84 -2.23
C SER A 362 7.69 8.08 -3.73
N GLY A 363 8.20 7.10 -4.49
CA GLY A 363 8.34 7.25 -5.94
C GLY A 363 7.09 6.98 -6.74
N MET A 364 5.95 6.63 -6.10
CA MET A 364 4.72 6.25 -6.82
C MET A 364 4.27 7.34 -7.81
N ASN A 365 4.36 8.62 -7.42
CA ASN A 365 4.01 9.73 -8.32
C ASN A 365 4.91 9.81 -9.55
N TYR A 366 6.18 9.41 -9.44
CA TYR A 366 7.10 9.40 -10.57
C TYR A 366 6.85 8.18 -11.47
N HIS A 367 6.58 7.02 -10.87
CA HIS A 367 6.18 5.84 -11.62
C HIS A 367 4.87 6.04 -12.40
N LEU A 368 3.86 6.71 -11.81
CA LEU A 368 2.64 7.09 -12.53
C LEU A 368 2.91 8.02 -13.72
N GLN A 369 3.97 8.84 -13.67
CA GLN A 369 4.33 9.75 -14.77
C GLN A 369 5.10 9.06 -15.88
N ALA A 370 6.00 8.13 -15.54
CA ALA A 370 7.06 7.70 -16.45
C ALA A 370 7.22 6.19 -16.64
N ASN A 371 6.71 5.35 -15.73
CA ASN A 371 6.82 3.89 -15.88
C ASN A 371 5.70 3.41 -16.81
N GLU A 372 6.06 2.95 -18.00
CA GLU A 372 5.09 2.51 -19.03
C GLU A 372 4.16 1.42 -18.51
N PHE A 373 4.70 0.40 -17.84
CA PHE A 373 3.89 -0.68 -17.25
C PHE A 373 2.86 -0.18 -16.23
N ILE A 374 3.26 0.66 -15.26
CA ILE A 374 2.31 1.22 -14.27
C ILE A 374 1.28 2.12 -14.96
N ARG A 375 1.67 2.85 -16.01
CA ARG A 375 0.74 3.67 -16.78
C ARG A 375 -0.27 2.83 -17.54
N ASP A 376 0.13 1.69 -18.09
CA ASP A 376 -0.76 0.75 -18.76
C ASP A 376 -1.74 0.10 -17.77
N VAL A 377 -1.25 -0.33 -16.60
CA VAL A 377 -2.08 -0.89 -15.52
C VAL A 377 -3.21 0.07 -15.09
N PHE A 378 -2.94 1.37 -15.09
CA PHE A 378 -3.92 2.40 -14.71
C PHE A 378 -4.51 3.16 -15.90
N GLU A 379 -4.28 2.69 -17.13
CA GLU A 379 -4.82 3.24 -18.38
C GLU A 379 -4.56 4.75 -18.56
N LEU A 380 -3.38 5.22 -18.14
CA LEU A 380 -2.98 6.62 -18.18
C LEU A 380 -2.48 7.06 -19.58
N GLY A 381 -2.33 6.14 -20.52
CA GLY A 381 -1.71 6.38 -21.82
C GLY A 381 -0.19 6.57 -21.72
N PRO A 382 0.50 6.93 -22.81
CA PRO A 382 1.95 7.05 -22.83
C PRO A 382 2.48 8.17 -21.91
N PRO A 383 3.70 8.06 -21.37
CA PRO A 383 4.33 9.11 -20.57
C PRO A 383 4.31 10.47 -21.27
N ILE A 384 3.85 11.51 -20.55
CA ILE A 384 3.84 12.86 -21.10
C ILE A 384 5.23 13.48 -20.94
N LEU A 385 5.95 13.63 -22.05
CA LEU A 385 7.21 14.36 -22.11
C LEU A 385 6.92 15.87 -22.11
N VAL A 386 6.79 16.47 -20.93
CA VAL A 386 6.67 17.93 -20.80
C VAL A 386 8.05 18.52 -20.50
N ASP A 387 8.61 19.31 -21.41
CA ASP A 387 9.87 20.01 -21.13
C ASP A 387 9.70 21.06 -20.01
N SER A 388 10.82 21.44 -19.38
CA SER A 388 10.84 22.39 -18.27
C SER A 388 10.24 23.76 -18.65
N ALA A 389 10.35 24.15 -19.93
CA ALA A 389 9.79 25.40 -20.45
C ALA A 389 8.24 25.35 -20.54
N THR A 390 7.69 24.24 -20.98
CA THR A 390 6.25 23.99 -21.12
C THR A 390 5.61 23.82 -19.73
N MET A 391 6.30 23.17 -18.80
CA MET A 391 5.91 23.11 -17.37
C MET A 391 5.82 24.52 -16.75
N LYS A 392 6.75 25.43 -17.09
CA LYS A 392 6.70 26.83 -16.65
C LYS A 392 5.56 27.61 -17.31
N ALA A 393 5.26 27.35 -18.58
CA ALA A 393 4.17 27.97 -19.32
C ALA A 393 2.77 27.51 -18.84
N MET A 394 2.64 26.26 -18.38
CA MET A 394 1.40 25.72 -17.82
C MET A 394 1.09 26.23 -16.39
N LYS A 395 2.02 26.95 -15.73
CA LYS A 395 1.78 27.49 -14.39
C LYS A 395 0.78 28.64 -14.46
N ILE A 396 -0.44 28.35 -14.00
CA ILE A 396 -1.47 29.35 -13.70
C ILE A 396 -0.86 30.44 -12.80
N SER A 397 -1.01 31.70 -13.22
CA SER A 397 -0.44 32.84 -12.50
C SER A 397 -0.95 32.91 -11.06
N ARG A 398 -0.14 33.48 -10.15
CA ARG A 398 -0.53 33.65 -8.73
C ARG A 398 -1.88 34.39 -8.62
N PHE A 399 -2.11 35.38 -9.47
CA PHE A 399 -3.34 36.16 -9.51
C PHE A 399 -4.55 35.31 -9.93
N GLU A 400 -4.40 34.54 -11.00
CA GLU A 400 -5.47 33.69 -11.52
C GLU A 400 -5.82 32.54 -10.55
N ARG A 401 -4.80 31.93 -9.92
CA ARG A 401 -5.01 30.95 -8.85
C ARG A 401 -5.73 31.57 -7.65
N HIS A 402 -5.39 32.80 -7.26
CA HIS A 402 -6.07 33.51 -6.19
C HIS A 402 -7.54 33.80 -6.55
N LEU A 403 -7.81 34.23 -7.79
CA LEU A 403 -9.16 34.49 -8.26
C LEU A 403 -10.01 33.21 -8.28
N HIS A 404 -9.47 32.11 -8.80
CA HIS A 404 -10.15 30.82 -8.83
C HIS A 404 -10.45 30.31 -7.40
N ASN A 405 -9.46 30.39 -6.50
CA ASN A 405 -9.66 29.99 -5.10
C ASN A 405 -10.67 30.89 -4.37
N SER A 406 -10.66 32.19 -4.65
CA SER A 406 -11.62 33.16 -4.09
C SER A 406 -13.04 32.87 -4.58
N ALA A 407 -13.22 32.61 -5.88
CA ALA A 407 -14.50 32.21 -6.46
C ALA A 407 -15.01 30.90 -5.85
N ALA A 408 -14.15 29.87 -5.76
CA ALA A 408 -14.49 28.59 -5.13
C ALA A 408 -14.82 28.75 -3.63
N PHE A 409 -14.10 29.60 -2.90
CA PHE A 409 -14.38 29.90 -1.49
C PHE A 409 -15.73 30.62 -1.32
N LYS A 410 -16.03 31.60 -2.17
CA LYS A 410 -17.31 32.33 -2.16
C LYS A 410 -18.47 31.40 -2.50
N ALA A 411 -18.31 30.52 -3.49
CA ALA A 411 -19.30 29.50 -3.84
C ALA A 411 -19.55 28.53 -2.68
N ARG A 412 -18.50 27.98 -2.06
CA ARG A 412 -18.62 27.11 -0.87
C ARG A 412 -19.30 27.83 0.30
N THR A 413 -18.97 29.09 0.53
CA THR A 413 -19.57 29.90 1.61
C THR A 413 -21.07 30.12 1.36
N LYS A 414 -21.46 30.48 0.13
CA LYS A 414 -22.87 30.67 -0.26
C LYS A 414 -23.66 29.36 -0.22
N ALA A 415 -23.05 28.23 -0.59
CA ALA A 415 -23.69 26.92 -0.49
C ALA A 415 -23.93 26.53 0.98
N ARG A 416 -22.92 26.72 1.84
CA ARG A 416 -22.99 26.38 3.27
C ARG A 416 -23.90 27.31 4.08
N SER A 417 -23.99 28.59 3.72
CA SER A 417 -24.85 29.55 4.44
C SER A 417 -26.33 29.13 4.43
N LYS A 418 -26.79 28.50 3.33
CA LYS A 418 -28.16 27.94 3.24
C LYS A 418 -28.47 26.84 4.26
N PHE A 419 -27.44 26.21 4.82
CA PHE A 419 -27.57 25.09 5.75
C PHE A 419 -27.04 25.41 7.16
N ARG A 420 -26.51 26.62 7.39
CA ARG A 420 -25.94 27.02 8.68
C ARG A 420 -26.99 27.30 9.74
N ASP A 421 -28.18 27.76 9.33
CA ASP A 421 -29.24 28.15 10.27
C ASP A 421 -30.06 26.96 10.80
N LYS A 422 -29.73 25.71 10.42
CA LYS A 422 -30.42 24.48 10.87
C LYS A 422 -30.35 24.21 12.38
N ARG A 423 -29.51 24.93 13.14
CA ARG A 423 -29.34 24.79 14.59
C ARG A 423 -29.58 26.10 15.35
N VAL A 424 -30.10 27.13 14.68
CA VAL A 424 -30.47 28.37 15.35
C VAL A 424 -31.80 28.11 16.03
N ASP A 425 -31.82 28.25 17.35
CA ASP A 425 -33.06 28.20 18.14
C ASP A 425 -33.86 29.45 17.76
N VAL A 426 -34.76 29.30 16.78
CA VAL A 426 -35.71 30.36 16.43
C VAL A 426 -36.78 30.33 17.52
N GLY A 427 -36.47 30.97 18.64
CA GLY A 427 -37.46 31.21 19.68
C GLY A 427 -38.64 31.95 19.06
N GLU A 428 -39.81 31.32 19.09
CA GLU A 428 -41.08 31.98 18.81
C GLU A 428 -41.25 33.13 19.82
N PHE A 429 -41.19 34.36 19.32
CA PHE A 429 -41.60 35.55 20.06
C PHE A 429 -43.04 35.91 19.73
#